data_AF-A0A2E6MQ90-F1
#
_entry.id   AF-A0A2E6MQ90-F1
#
_cell.length_a   1.000
_cell.length_b   1.000
_cell.length_c   1.000
_cell.angle_alpha   90.00
_cell.angle_beta   90.00
_cell.angle_gamma   90.00
#
_symmetry.space_group_name_H-M   'P 1'
#
loop_
_entity.id
_entity.type
_entity.pdbx_description
1 polymer ?
#
loop_
_entity_poly.entity_id
_entity_poly.type
_entity_poly.pdbx_seq_one_letter_code
_entity_poly.pdbx_strand_id
1 'polypeptide(L)'
;MIFKLICVGKLNSKNSYQIICNEYKKRIKDNLEIIEIKSDITQKSSRIKFEANKINECLKRDRDIFLLDASGKNYSSYAFSELFRKKKK
;
A
#
# COMPACT_ATOMS: atom_id res chain seq x y z
N MET A 1 -12.25 8.65 -4.98
CA MET A 1 -11.85 7.25 -4.77
C MET A 1 -11.17 7.15 -3.42
N ILE A 2 -11.21 5.97 -2.80
CA ILE A 2 -10.45 5.72 -1.56
C ILE A 2 -9.33 4.76 -1.94
N PHE A 3 -8.10 5.19 -1.69
CA PHE A 3 -6.90 4.39 -1.86
C PHE A 3 -6.41 3.95 -0.47
N LYS A 4 -6.11 2.67 -0.34
CA LYS A 4 -5.44 2.12 0.83
C LYS A 4 -4.06 1.62 0.41
N LEU A 5 -3.03 2.14 1.06
CA LEU A 5 -1.66 1.66 0.91
C LEU A 5 -1.30 0.86 2.16
N ILE A 6 -1.23 -0.46 2.02
CA ILE A 6 -0.87 -1.38 3.12
C ILE A 6 0.62 -1.69 2.99
N CYS A 7 1.39 -1.33 4.01
CA CYS A 7 2.84 -1.51 4.04
C CYS A 7 3.25 -2.33 5.26
N VAL A 8 4.26 -3.18 5.09
CA VAL A 8 4.92 -3.89 6.19
C VAL A 8 6.04 -3.03 6.76
N GLY A 9 6.14 -2.97 8.09
CA GLY A 9 7.08 -2.12 8.82
C GLY A 9 6.46 -0.78 9.23
N LYS A 10 7.30 0.14 9.71
CA LYS A 10 6.91 1.48 10.16
C LYS A 10 7.63 2.54 9.32
N LEU A 11 6.91 3.51 8.78
CA LEU A 11 7.52 4.75 8.29
C LEU A 11 7.96 5.54 9.53
N ASN A 12 9.22 5.33 9.93
CA ASN A 12 9.73 5.93 11.15
C ASN A 12 9.64 7.46 11.08
N SER A 13 9.16 8.11 12.14
CA SER A 13 8.76 9.52 12.06
C SER A 13 9.92 10.52 11.94
N LYS A 14 11.14 10.04 12.18
CA LYS A 14 12.39 10.78 11.98
C LYS A 14 12.96 10.65 10.56
N ASN A 15 12.27 9.94 9.66
CA ASN A 15 12.78 9.62 8.33
C ASN A 15 12.18 10.56 7.27
N SER A 16 13.03 11.07 6.37
CA SER A 16 12.67 11.90 5.20
C SER A 16 11.52 11.31 4.38
N TYR A 17 11.37 9.98 4.36
CA TYR A 17 10.24 9.32 3.68
C TYR A 17 8.87 9.73 4.24
N GLN A 18 8.73 9.96 5.54
CA GLN A 18 7.43 10.38 6.11
C GLN A 18 7.03 11.76 5.61
N ILE A 19 7.98 12.68 5.51
CA ILE A 19 7.76 14.04 4.98
C ILE A 19 7.28 13.94 3.54
N ILE A 20 7.98 13.14 2.72
CA ILE A 20 7.62 12.91 1.32
C ILE A 20 6.21 12.32 1.19
N CYS A 21 5.90 11.26 1.94
CA CYS A 21 4.57 10.65 1.93
C CYS A 21 3.47 11.65 2.31
N ASN A 22 3.70 12.48 3.34
CA ASN A 22 2.74 13.48 3.78
C ASN A 22 2.51 14.56 2.71
N GLU A 23 3.56 15.03 2.04
CA GLU A 23 3.44 16.00 0.96
C GLU A 23 2.65 15.45 -0.24
N TYR A 24 2.90 14.20 -0.64
CA TYR A 24 2.09 13.57 -1.69
C TYR A 24 0.64 13.35 -1.25
N LYS A 25 0.41 12.95 0.01
CA LYS A 25 -0.93 12.78 0.56
C LYS A 25 -1.75 14.09 0.52
N LYS A 26 -1.13 15.25 0.72
CA LYS A 26 -1.78 16.57 0.58
C LYS A 26 -2.17 16.90 -0.87
N ARG A 27 -1.38 16.44 -1.85
CA ARG A 27 -1.56 16.77 -3.28
C ARG A 27 -2.56 15.84 -3.98
N ILE A 28 -2.69 14.61 -3.50
CA ILE A 28 -3.66 13.66 -4.03
C ILE A 28 -5.06 14.12 -3.60
N LYS A 29 -5.94 14.40 -4.56
CA LYS A 29 -7.33 14.82 -4.30
C LYS A 29 -8.20 13.69 -3.74
N ASP A 30 -7.85 12.45 -4.03
CA ASP A 30 -8.53 11.25 -3.53
C ASP A 30 -8.11 10.93 -2.08
N ASN A 31 -8.94 10.20 -1.34
CA ASN A 31 -8.61 9.85 0.03
C ASN A 31 -7.53 8.75 0.05
N LEU A 32 -6.36 9.04 0.63
CA LEU A 32 -5.27 8.08 0.79
C LEU A 32 -5.11 7.69 2.27
N GLU A 33 -5.44 6.44 2.58
CA GLU A 33 -5.18 5.79 3.86
C GLU A 33 -3.87 5.00 3.76
N ILE A 34 -2.97 5.18 4.73
CA ILE A 34 -1.72 4.41 4.83
C ILE A 34 -1.84 3.54 6.07
N ILE A 35 -1.78 2.22 5.89
CA ILE A 35 -1.90 1.22 6.94
C ILE A 35 -0.55 0.55 7.12
N GLU A 36 0.04 0.68 8.30
CA GLU A 36 1.34 0.11 8.65
C GLU A 36 1.17 -1.16 9.48
N ILE A 37 1.70 -2.27 8.98
CA ILE A 37 1.71 -3.56 9.68
C ILE A 37 3.06 -3.71 10.36
N LYS A 38 3.05 -3.59 11.69
CA LYS A 38 4.23 -3.79 12.53
C LYS A 38 4.38 -5.25 12.89
N SER A 39 5.60 -5.75 12.84
CA SER A 39 5.95 -7.09 13.31
C SER A 39 7.26 -7.03 14.08
N ASP A 40 7.21 -7.45 15.34
CA ASP A 40 8.39 -7.64 16.19
C ASP A 40 8.93 -9.09 16.10
N ILE A 41 8.31 -9.93 15.25
CA ILE A 41 8.74 -11.31 15.02
C ILE A 41 10.05 -11.31 14.22
N THR A 42 11.09 -11.89 14.81
CA THR A 42 12.43 -11.97 14.19
C THR A 42 12.55 -13.17 13.24
N GLN A 43 11.88 -14.29 13.54
CA GLN A 43 11.90 -15.48 12.70
C GLN A 43 11.14 -15.25 11.40
N LYS A 44 11.84 -15.38 10.26
CA LYS A 44 11.33 -15.04 8.93
C LYS A 44 10.02 -15.72 8.54
N SER A 45 9.90 -17.04 8.69
CA SER A 45 8.69 -17.79 8.31
C SER A 45 7.46 -17.38 9.12
N SER A 46 7.63 -17.30 10.44
CA SER A 46 6.60 -16.86 11.38
C SER A 46 6.19 -15.40 11.13
N ARG A 47 7.16 -14.53 10.82
CA ARG A 47 6.93 -13.14 10.45
C ARG A 47 6.09 -13.02 9.19
N ILE A 48 6.45 -13.71 8.12
CA ILE A 48 5.70 -13.68 6.84
C ILE A 48 4.26 -14.14 7.06
N LYS A 49 4.04 -15.22 7.81
CA LYS A 49 2.70 -15.73 8.11
C LYS A 49 1.87 -14.71 8.90
N PHE A 50 2.48 -14.05 9.89
CA PHE A 50 1.84 -13.00 10.66
C PHE A 50 1.47 -11.79 9.79
N GLU A 51 2.42 -11.29 8.99
CA GLU A 51 2.22 -10.16 8.08
C GLU A 51 1.11 -10.45 7.07
N ALA A 52 1.10 -11.64 6.46
CA ALA A 52 0.07 -12.07 5.53
C ALA A 52 -1.33 -12.10 6.17
N ASN A 53 -1.44 -12.60 7.40
CA ASN A 53 -2.71 -12.61 8.13
C ASN A 53 -3.22 -11.18 8.39
N LYS A 54 -2.33 -10.25 8.79
CA LYS A 54 -2.68 -8.85 8.99
C LYS A 54 -3.09 -8.14 7.71
N ILE A 55 -2.37 -8.38 6.61
CA ILE A 55 -2.76 -7.88 5.28
C ILE A 55 -4.18 -8.37 4.94
N ASN A 56 -4.44 -9.67 5.11
CA ASN A 56 -5.74 -10.26 4.83
C ASN A 56 -6.88 -9.67 5.69
N GLU A 57 -6.62 -9.32 6.95
CA GLU A 57 -7.59 -8.62 7.81
C GLU A 57 -7.97 -7.25 7.25
N CYS A 58 -6.99 -6.50 6.71
CA CYS A 58 -7.20 -5.18 6.12
C CYS A 58 -7.95 -5.22 4.78
N LEU A 59 -7.79 -6.30 4.00
CA LEU A 59 -8.33 -6.45 2.65
C LEU A 59 -9.82 -6.85 2.58
N LYS A 60 -10.44 -7.26 3.69
CA LYS A 60 -11.75 -7.98 3.72
C LYS A 60 -12.94 -7.31 2.99
N ARG A 61 -12.82 -6.06 2.53
CA ARG A 61 -13.89 -5.34 1.81
C ARG A 61 -13.42 -4.63 0.54
N ASP A 62 -12.17 -4.84 0.13
CA ASP A 62 -11.58 -4.13 -0.99
C ASP A 62 -11.80 -4.90 -2.30
N ARG A 63 -12.37 -4.21 -3.30
CA ARG A 63 -12.73 -4.83 -4.59
C ARG A 63 -11.55 -4.96 -5.55
N ASP A 64 -10.57 -4.09 -5.41
CA ASP A 64 -9.43 -3.97 -6.31
C ASP A 64 -8.13 -3.99 -5.54
N ILE A 65 -7.37 -5.07 -5.71
CA ILE A 65 -6.15 -5.31 -4.97
C ILE A 65 -4.97 -5.26 -5.94
N PHE A 66 -4.04 -4.37 -5.66
CA PHE A 66 -2.78 -4.26 -6.40
C PHE A 66 -1.64 -4.71 -5.50
N LEU A 67 -1.05 -5.85 -5.82
CA LEU A 67 0.15 -6.34 -5.14
C LEU A 67 1.39 -5.76 -5.84
N LEU A 68 2.24 -5.08 -5.07
CA LEU A 68 3.55 -4.61 -5.54
C LEU A 68 4.56 -5.74 -5.38
N ASP A 69 4.98 -6.32 -6.51
CA ASP A 69 5.95 -7.41 -6.57
C ASP A 69 6.97 -7.12 -7.67
N ALA A 70 8.25 -7.36 -7.40
CA ALA A 70 9.33 -7.15 -8.37
C ALA A 70 9.23 -8.07 -9.60
N SER A 71 8.57 -9.22 -9.46
CA SER A 71 8.24 -10.14 -10.55
C SER A 71 6.91 -9.82 -11.25
N GLY A 72 6.22 -8.76 -10.80
CA GLY A 72 4.92 -8.34 -11.32
C GLY A 72 5.00 -7.68 -12.69
N LYS A 73 3.82 -7.29 -13.21
CA LYS A 73 3.71 -6.53 -14.45
C LYS A 73 4.26 -5.11 -14.26
N ASN A 74 5.17 -4.71 -15.14
CA ASN A 74 5.63 -3.32 -15.21
C ASN A 74 4.63 -2.47 -15.98
N TYR A 75 4.23 -1.34 -15.38
CA TYR A 75 3.36 -0.36 -16.02
C TYR A 75 4.10 0.96 -16.18
N SER A 76 3.94 1.60 -17.34
CA SER A 76 4.23 3.03 -17.47
C SER A 76 3.22 3.84 -16.68
N SER A 77 3.54 5.09 -16.33
CA SER A 77 2.61 5.99 -15.63
C SER A 77 1.28 6.15 -16.37
N TYR A 78 1.33 6.22 -17.71
CA TYR A 78 0.12 6.28 -18.54
C TYR A 78 -0.71 5.01 -18.40
N ALA A 79 -0.10 3.84 -18.61
CA ALA A 79 -0.80 2.55 -18.52
C ALA A 79 -1.39 2.31 -17.12
N PHE A 80 -0.69 2.71 -16.06
CA PHE A 80 -1.18 2.63 -14.70
C PHE A 80 -2.40 3.54 -14.48
N SER A 81 -2.37 4.78 -15.00
CA SER A 81 -3.50 5.73 -14.86
C SER A 81 -4.80 5.23 -15.52
N GLU A 82 -4.66 4.49 -16.63
CA GLU A 82 -5.81 3.94 -17.36
C GLU A 82 -6.56 2.85 -16.56
N LEU A 83 -5.88 2.16 -15.65
CA LEU A 83 -6.51 1.18 -14.74
C LEU A 83 -7.58 1.81 -13.84
N PHE A 84 -7.44 3.10 -13.52
CA PHE A 84 -8.35 3.84 -12.65
C PHE A 84 -9.40 4.63 -13.44
N ARG A 85 -9.11 5.01 -14.69
CA ARG A 85 -10.09 5.69 -15.58
C ARG A 85 -11.23 4.77 -16.01
N LYS A 86 -10.93 3.50 -16.33
CA LYS A 86 -11.95 2.53 -16.75
C LYS A 86 -13.03 2.24 -15.70
N LYS A 87 -12.78 2.57 -14.43
CA LYS A 87 -13.69 2.33 -13.30
C LYS A 87 -14.62 3.50 -12.98
N LYS A 88 -14.51 4.62 -13.70
CA LYS A 88 -15.35 5.82 -13.53
C LYS A 88 -16.52 5.92 -14.52
N LYS A 89 -16.70 4.93 -15.39
CA LYS A 89 -17.90 4.75 -16.24
C LYS A 89 -18.82 3.74 -15.58
#